data_AF-A0A0A1XEK1-F1
#
_entry.id   AF-A0A0A1XEK1-F1
#
_cell.length_a   1.000
_cell.length_b   1.000
_cell.length_c   1.000
_cell.angle_alpha   90.00
_cell.angle_beta   90.00
_cell.angle_gamma   90.00
#
_symmetry.space_group_name_H-M   'P 1'
#
loop_
_entity.id
_entity.type
_entity.pdbx_description
1 polymer ?
#
loop_
_entity_poly.entity_id
_entity_poly.type
_entity_poly.pdbx_seq_one_letter_code
_entity_poly.pdbx_strand_id
1 'polypeptide(L)'
;KAIIMPESFKTQNYYEIIKGICPELPDSVDGCIKSANLPHLKYVVVDTPQKLKGTVTLNELLDLSNSADRDEIAKLQRHVVPDSSCNIQFTSGTTGQPKAAVISHYNFVNNGIHIGNRNQLDNNSRICVQVPLFHAYGVVITIMAAMSHGSALILPAASFNPADSLHAIVNEKCTHIHGTPSMYVDLIKKQRELKLPIETAKIAVTGGAPCSPQLF
;
A
#
# COMPACT_ATOMS: atom_id res chain seq x y z
N LYS A 1 8.60 -18.20 6.93
CA LYS A 1 7.79 -16.98 6.68
C LYS A 1 8.74 -15.79 6.65
N ALA A 2 8.38 -14.71 5.96
CA ALA A 2 9.22 -13.52 5.86
C ALA A 2 8.45 -12.29 6.31
N ILE A 3 9.16 -11.29 6.84
CA ILE A 3 8.68 -9.92 7.00
C ILE A 3 9.45 -9.04 6.02
N ILE A 4 8.74 -8.16 5.32
CA ILE A 4 9.34 -7.15 4.43
C ILE A 4 8.98 -5.79 5.02
N MET A 5 9.98 -4.93 5.23
CA MET A 5 9.80 -3.63 5.87
C MET A 5 10.82 -2.61 5.36
N PRO A 6 10.54 -1.30 5.39
CA PRO A 6 11.59 -0.30 5.26
C PRO A 6 12.49 -0.32 6.51
N GLU A 7 13.70 0.20 6.41
CA GLU A 7 14.57 0.35 7.59
C GLU A 7 13.94 1.29 8.63
N SER A 8 13.45 2.44 8.17
CA SER A 8 12.78 3.43 9.01
C SER A 8 11.66 4.14 8.25
N PHE A 9 10.69 4.67 8.99
CA PHE A 9 9.67 5.55 8.45
C PHE A 9 9.19 6.53 9.52
N LYS A 10 9.21 7.83 9.21
CA LYS A 10 8.93 8.90 10.17
C LYS A 10 9.80 8.73 11.43
N THR A 11 9.18 8.48 12.58
CA THR A 11 9.85 8.34 13.87
C THR A 11 10.17 6.89 14.24
N GLN A 12 9.81 5.93 13.38
CA GLN A 12 9.93 4.50 13.66
C GLN A 12 11.18 3.93 12.99
N ASN A 13 11.96 3.15 13.75
CA ASN A 13 13.04 2.32 13.23
C ASN A 13 12.58 0.86 13.31
N TYR A 14 12.19 0.27 12.17
CA TYR A 14 11.60 -1.06 12.16
C TYR A 14 12.62 -2.16 12.44
N TYR A 15 13.88 -1.95 12.06
CA TYR A 15 14.94 -2.89 12.38
C TYR A 15 15.14 -3.03 13.89
N GLU A 16 15.25 -1.92 14.62
CA GLU A 16 15.39 -1.96 16.08
C GLU A 16 14.12 -2.49 16.77
N ILE A 17 12.92 -2.22 16.23
CA ILE A 17 11.67 -2.82 16.73
C ILE A 17 11.72 -4.35 16.60
N ILE A 18 12.04 -4.88 15.42
CA ILE A 18 12.11 -6.34 15.21
C ILE A 18 13.22 -6.96 16.05
N LYS A 19 14.38 -6.31 16.14
CA LYS A 19 15.50 -6.76 16.98
C LYS A 19 15.13 -6.79 18.47
N GLY A 20 14.30 -5.86 18.94
CA GLY A 20 13.75 -5.89 20.30
C GLY A 20 12.84 -7.10 20.56
N ILE A 21 12.12 -7.57 19.53
CA ILE A 21 11.23 -8.75 19.60
C ILE A 21 12.00 -10.05 19.36
N CYS A 22 13.02 -10.02 18.49
CA CYS A 22 13.83 -11.14 18.02
C CYS A 22 15.32 -10.78 18.20
N PRO A 23 15.86 -10.86 19.42
CA PRO A 23 17.25 -10.48 19.71
C PRO A 23 18.28 -11.32 18.95
N GLU A 24 17.90 -12.52 18.49
CA GLU A 24 18.76 -13.43 17.72
C GLU A 24 18.93 -13.01 16.26
N LEU A 25 18.18 -12.00 15.79
CA LEU A 25 18.22 -11.55 14.40
C LEU A 25 19.65 -11.22 13.93
N PRO A 26 20.47 -10.41 14.64
CA PRO A 26 21.78 -9.99 14.13
C PRO A 26 22.77 -11.14 13.94
N ASP A 27 22.58 -12.25 14.65
CA ASP A 27 23.45 -13.44 14.59
C ASP A 27 22.93 -14.49 13.59
N SER A 28 21.77 -14.24 12.96
CA SER A 28 21.20 -15.11 11.94
C SER A 28 22.06 -15.11 10.67
N VAL A 29 22.42 -16.31 10.21
CA VAL A 29 23.14 -16.54 8.94
C VAL A 29 22.14 -17.00 7.87
N ASP A 30 22.32 -16.54 6.63
CA ASP A 30 21.52 -16.94 5.45
C ASP A 30 20.00 -16.84 5.61
N GLY A 31 19.53 -15.89 6.42
CA GLY A 31 18.10 -15.71 6.68
C GLY A 31 17.44 -16.94 7.33
N CYS A 32 18.17 -17.63 8.20
CA CYS A 32 17.65 -18.71 9.03
C CYS A 32 17.51 -18.27 10.49
N ILE A 33 16.60 -17.32 10.75
CA ILE A 33 16.31 -16.83 12.09
C ILE A 33 15.75 -17.97 12.95
N LYS A 34 16.35 -18.18 14.12
CA LYS A 34 15.86 -19.12 15.15
C LYS A 34 15.52 -18.33 16.40
N SER A 35 14.26 -17.91 16.50
CA SER A 35 13.79 -17.12 17.65
C SER A 35 12.67 -17.85 18.38
N ALA A 36 12.75 -17.87 19.71
CA ALA A 36 11.68 -18.43 20.54
C ALA A 36 10.39 -17.59 20.46
N ASN A 37 10.53 -16.27 20.32
CA ASN A 37 9.40 -15.34 20.23
C ASN A 37 8.71 -15.40 18.86
N LEU A 38 9.47 -15.69 17.80
CA LEU A 38 9.00 -15.74 16.42
C LEU A 38 9.37 -17.08 15.74
N PRO A 39 8.82 -18.22 16.20
CA PRO A 39 9.28 -19.56 15.80
C PRO A 39 9.06 -19.88 14.32
N HIS A 40 8.26 -19.09 13.60
CA HIS A 40 7.98 -19.28 12.17
C HIS A 40 8.65 -18.25 11.26
N LEU A 41 9.23 -17.19 11.83
CA LEU A 41 9.96 -16.19 11.07
C LEU A 41 11.27 -16.82 10.60
N LYS A 42 11.52 -16.72 9.29
CA LYS A 42 12.78 -17.18 8.68
C LYS A 42 13.60 -16.00 8.19
N TYR A 43 12.96 -15.10 7.43
CA TYR A 43 13.63 -13.98 6.80
C TYR A 43 13.09 -12.64 7.29
N VAL A 44 14.00 -11.68 7.49
CA VAL A 44 13.68 -10.25 7.59
C VAL A 44 14.28 -9.58 6.37
N VAL A 45 13.42 -9.07 5.50
CA VAL A 45 13.79 -8.34 4.30
C VAL A 45 13.66 -6.86 4.59
N VAL A 46 14.72 -6.09 4.36
CA VAL A 46 14.73 -4.65 4.62
C VAL A 46 14.95 -3.90 3.31
N ASP A 47 14.05 -2.97 3.01
CA ASP A 47 14.25 -1.99 1.94
C ASP A 47 15.20 -0.90 2.45
N THR A 48 16.48 -1.07 2.12
CA THR A 48 17.57 -0.19 2.50
C THR A 48 18.76 -0.41 1.55
N PRO A 49 19.56 0.64 1.26
CA PRO A 49 20.80 0.48 0.53
C PRO A 49 21.89 -0.22 1.36
N GLN A 50 21.76 -0.30 2.68
CA GLN A 50 22.80 -0.85 3.57
C GLN A 50 22.39 -2.22 4.11
N LYS A 51 23.29 -3.20 4.02
CA LYS A 51 23.03 -4.52 4.58
C LYS A 51 23.09 -4.49 6.10
N LEU A 52 21.92 -4.64 6.74
CA LEU A 52 21.82 -4.79 8.18
C LEU A 52 22.12 -6.24 8.59
N LYS A 53 22.58 -6.43 9.83
CA LYS A 53 22.95 -7.76 10.31
C LYS A 53 21.73 -8.68 10.36
N GLY A 54 21.89 -9.90 9.84
CA GLY A 54 20.84 -10.92 9.84
C GLY A 54 19.66 -10.67 8.90
N THR A 55 19.73 -9.63 8.05
CA THR A 55 18.68 -9.31 7.08
C THR A 55 19.10 -9.62 5.65
N VAL A 56 18.09 -9.70 4.78
CA VAL A 56 18.25 -9.68 3.32
C VAL A 56 17.79 -8.31 2.84
N THR A 57 18.51 -7.68 1.93
CA THR A 57 18.04 -6.41 1.34
C THR A 57 16.95 -6.69 0.30
N LEU A 58 16.06 -5.72 0.05
CA LEU A 58 15.05 -5.86 -0.99
C LEU A 58 15.68 -6.11 -2.38
N ASN A 59 16.80 -5.46 -2.69
CA ASN A 59 17.52 -5.67 -3.95
C ASN A 59 18.06 -7.09 -4.08
N GLU A 60 18.72 -7.61 -3.03
CA GLU A 60 19.17 -9.01 -3.03
C GLU A 60 18.00 -9.96 -3.27
N LEU A 61 16.84 -9.73 -2.65
CA LEU A 61 15.65 -10.56 -2.87
C LEU A 61 15.18 -10.55 -4.33
N LEU A 62 15.18 -9.38 -4.99
CA LEU A 62 14.76 -9.25 -6.38
C LEU A 62 15.71 -9.99 -7.35
N ASP A 63 17.00 -10.05 -7.01
CA ASP A 63 18.03 -10.73 -7.80
C ASP A 63 18.05 -12.26 -7.61
N LEU A 64 17.35 -12.80 -6.60
CA LEU A 64 17.33 -14.26 -6.33
C LEU A 64 16.53 -15.08 -7.34
N SER A 65 15.65 -14.45 -8.13
CA SER A 65 14.71 -15.19 -8.97
C SER A 65 15.40 -15.92 -10.13
N ASN A 66 15.07 -17.20 -10.32
CA ASN A 66 15.50 -17.98 -11.48
C ASN A 66 14.33 -18.62 -12.23
N SER A 67 14.60 -19.28 -13.37
CA SER A 67 13.55 -19.91 -14.17
C SER A 67 12.84 -21.06 -13.44
N ALA A 68 13.54 -21.84 -12.63
CA ALA A 68 12.95 -22.94 -11.87
C ALA A 68 11.95 -22.42 -10.81
N ASP A 69 12.25 -21.28 -10.17
CA ASP A 69 11.32 -20.64 -9.24
C ASP A 69 10.02 -20.21 -9.93
N ARG A 70 10.12 -19.67 -11.15
CA ARG A 70 8.94 -19.28 -11.94
C ARG A 70 8.08 -20.47 -12.32
N ASP A 71 8.70 -21.59 -12.70
CA ASP A 71 7.99 -22.83 -12.99
C ASP A 71 7.28 -23.38 -11.75
N GLU A 72 7.91 -23.29 -10.59
CA GLU A 72 7.33 -23.74 -9.34
C GLU A 72 6.14 -22.86 -8.91
N ILE A 73 6.26 -21.53 -9.02
CA ILE A 73 5.14 -20.59 -8.80
C ILE A 73 3.97 -20.93 -9.72
N ALA A 74 4.23 -21.21 -11.01
CA ALA A 74 3.18 -21.57 -11.97
C ALA A 74 2.47 -22.89 -11.64
N LYS A 75 3.14 -23.85 -10.97
CA LYS A 75 2.49 -25.06 -10.44
C LYS A 75 1.63 -24.73 -9.21
N LEU A 76 2.17 -23.96 -8.26
CA LEU A 76 1.46 -23.57 -7.04
C LEU A 76 0.22 -22.74 -7.34
N GLN A 77 0.28 -21.84 -8.32
CA GLN A 77 -0.84 -20.98 -8.72
C GLN A 77 -2.08 -21.79 -9.13
N ARG A 78 -1.93 -23.01 -9.65
CA ARG A 78 -3.07 -23.89 -10.02
C ARG A 78 -3.87 -24.39 -8.82
N HIS A 79 -3.30 -24.32 -7.62
CA HIS A 79 -3.94 -24.72 -6.37
C HIS A 79 -4.60 -23.54 -5.64
N VAL A 80 -4.38 -22.32 -6.10
CA VAL A 80 -5.02 -21.12 -5.54
C VAL A 80 -6.36 -20.93 -6.25
N VAL A 81 -7.44 -21.00 -5.47
CA VAL A 81 -8.81 -20.82 -5.98
C VAL A 81 -9.35 -19.44 -5.61
N PRO A 82 -10.35 -18.89 -6.33
CA PRO A 82 -10.89 -17.56 -6.04
C PRO A 82 -11.34 -17.35 -4.58
N ASP A 83 -11.83 -18.40 -3.93
CA ASP A 83 -12.28 -18.33 -2.53
C ASP A 83 -11.15 -18.43 -1.50
N SER A 84 -9.91 -18.72 -1.94
CA SER A 84 -8.75 -18.68 -1.05
C SER A 84 -8.54 -17.27 -0.48
N SER A 85 -8.20 -17.19 0.81
CA SER A 85 -7.91 -15.94 1.49
C SER A 85 -6.62 -15.30 0.97
N CYS A 86 -6.65 -14.02 0.65
CA CYS A 86 -5.50 -13.30 0.08
C CYS A 86 -5.13 -12.03 0.84
N ASN A 87 -6.02 -11.51 1.68
CA ASN A 87 -5.80 -10.25 2.36
C ASN A 87 -6.49 -10.23 3.73
N ILE A 88 -5.80 -9.72 4.73
CA ILE A 88 -6.34 -9.53 6.08
C ILE A 88 -6.30 -8.04 6.39
N GLN A 89 -7.47 -7.44 6.64
CA GLN A 89 -7.59 -6.04 6.99
C GLN A 89 -8.06 -5.91 8.44
N PHE A 90 -7.26 -5.22 9.24
CA PHE A 90 -7.65 -4.85 10.59
C PHE A 90 -8.54 -3.61 10.52
N THR A 91 -9.70 -3.70 11.17
CA THR A 91 -10.65 -2.59 11.28
C THR A 91 -10.78 -2.19 12.74
N SER A 92 -10.88 -0.88 13.01
CA SER A 92 -10.95 -0.34 14.37
C SER A 92 -12.17 -0.86 15.14
N GLY A 93 -13.25 -1.21 14.44
CA GLY A 93 -14.52 -1.59 15.06
C GLY A 93 -15.14 -0.42 15.84
N THR A 94 -16.46 -0.39 15.98
CA THR A 94 -17.14 0.66 16.76
C THR A 94 -17.20 0.36 18.26
N THR A 95 -16.80 -0.86 18.69
CA THR A 95 -17.05 -1.34 20.06
C THR A 95 -15.97 -2.28 20.65
N GLY A 96 -14.74 -2.37 20.12
CA GLY A 96 -13.77 -3.31 20.71
C GLY A 96 -12.38 -3.40 20.07
N GLN A 97 -11.67 -4.49 20.36
CA GLN A 97 -10.35 -4.83 19.79
C GLN A 97 -10.42 -4.93 18.26
N PRO A 98 -9.36 -4.55 17.52
CA PRO A 98 -9.36 -4.60 16.07
C PRO A 98 -9.75 -5.98 15.53
N LYS A 99 -10.73 -6.02 14.64
CA LYS A 99 -11.18 -7.27 14.00
C LYS A 99 -10.40 -7.50 12.71
N ALA A 100 -9.89 -8.72 12.54
CA ALA A 100 -9.22 -9.16 11.33
C ALA A 100 -10.28 -9.65 10.31
N ALA A 101 -10.60 -8.79 9.34
CA ALA A 101 -11.44 -9.19 8.21
C ALA A 101 -10.59 -9.98 7.22
N VAL A 102 -10.96 -11.24 6.98
CA VAL A 102 -10.29 -12.11 6.00
C VAL A 102 -11.03 -11.98 4.66
N ILE A 103 -10.30 -11.62 3.61
CA ILE A 103 -10.86 -11.33 2.28
C ILE A 103 -10.30 -12.34 1.28
N SER A 104 -11.18 -12.96 0.49
CA SER A 104 -10.80 -13.86 -0.59
C SER A 104 -10.34 -13.11 -1.85
N HIS A 105 -9.65 -13.79 -2.76
CA HIS A 105 -9.33 -13.23 -4.07
C HIS A 105 -10.59 -12.76 -4.82
N TYR A 106 -11.66 -13.56 -4.76
CA TYR A 106 -12.94 -13.25 -5.39
C TYR A 106 -13.53 -11.94 -4.86
N ASN A 107 -13.56 -11.73 -3.55
CA ASN A 107 -14.06 -10.48 -2.98
C ASN A 107 -13.14 -9.29 -3.32
N PHE A 108 -11.83 -9.49 -3.23
CA PHE A 108 -10.84 -8.44 -3.42
C PHE A 108 -10.85 -7.87 -4.85
N VAL A 109 -10.81 -8.76 -5.86
CA VAL A 109 -10.80 -8.38 -7.28
C VAL A 109 -12.14 -7.78 -7.71
N ASN A 110 -13.27 -8.44 -7.37
CA ASN A 110 -14.59 -7.93 -7.77
C ASN A 110 -14.89 -6.57 -7.16
N ASN A 111 -14.48 -6.32 -5.91
CA ASN A 111 -14.64 -5.01 -5.29
C ASN A 111 -13.85 -3.93 -6.05
N GLY A 112 -12.60 -4.21 -6.42
CA GLY A 112 -11.80 -3.33 -7.28
C GLY A 112 -12.49 -3.03 -8.61
N ILE A 113 -13.04 -4.05 -9.29
CA ILE A 113 -13.79 -3.89 -10.54
C ILE A 113 -15.01 -2.98 -10.34
N HIS A 114 -15.86 -3.25 -9.34
CA HIS A 114 -17.07 -2.46 -9.10
C HIS A 114 -16.75 -1.01 -8.71
N ILE A 115 -15.70 -0.78 -7.93
CA ILE A 115 -15.24 0.55 -7.56
C ILE A 115 -14.73 1.30 -8.78
N GLY A 116 -13.88 0.67 -9.60
CA GLY A 116 -13.34 1.32 -10.79
C GLY A 116 -14.44 1.71 -11.78
N ASN A 117 -15.43 0.82 -12.00
CA ASN A 117 -16.62 1.14 -12.80
C ASN A 117 -17.39 2.33 -12.24
N ARG A 118 -17.65 2.37 -10.92
CA ARG A 118 -18.37 3.47 -10.27
C ARG A 118 -17.60 4.79 -10.34
N ASN A 119 -16.28 4.73 -10.27
CA ASN A 119 -15.39 5.88 -10.35
C ASN A 119 -15.01 6.23 -11.79
N GLN A 120 -15.58 5.55 -12.80
CA GLN A 120 -15.32 5.80 -14.23
C GLN A 120 -13.83 5.69 -14.58
N LEU A 121 -13.14 4.73 -13.96
CA LEU A 121 -11.75 4.44 -14.25
C LEU A 121 -11.62 3.74 -15.61
N ASP A 122 -10.55 4.09 -16.32
CA ASP A 122 -10.12 3.50 -17.57
C ASP A 122 -8.59 3.50 -17.68
N ASN A 123 -8.07 3.11 -18.84
CA ASN A 123 -6.63 3.07 -19.10
C ASN A 123 -5.98 4.46 -19.28
N ASN A 124 -6.77 5.52 -19.39
CA ASN A 124 -6.29 6.91 -19.44
C ASN A 124 -6.33 7.58 -18.07
N SER A 125 -7.00 6.95 -17.10
CA SER A 125 -7.15 7.47 -15.76
C SER A 125 -5.81 7.49 -15.03
N ARG A 126 -5.51 8.64 -14.43
CA ARG A 126 -4.33 8.91 -13.62
C ARG A 126 -4.79 9.34 -12.23
N ILE A 127 -4.50 8.53 -11.23
CA ILE A 127 -5.00 8.68 -9.86
C ILE A 127 -3.90 9.25 -8.97
N CYS A 128 -4.09 10.47 -8.47
CA CYS A 128 -3.26 11.01 -7.40
C CYS A 128 -3.64 10.33 -6.08
N VAL A 129 -2.74 9.51 -5.54
CA VAL A 129 -3.00 8.69 -4.35
C VAL A 129 -2.52 9.43 -3.10
N GLN A 130 -3.46 9.92 -2.30
CA GLN A 130 -3.15 10.62 -1.04
C GLN A 130 -3.23 9.68 0.17
N VAL A 131 -4.03 8.63 0.06
CA VAL A 131 -4.31 7.68 1.14
C VAL A 131 -3.18 6.66 1.34
N PRO A 132 -2.94 6.17 2.57
CA PRO A 132 -1.96 5.12 2.82
C PRO A 132 -2.33 3.81 2.11
N LEU A 133 -1.36 3.21 1.43
CA LEU A 133 -1.58 2.01 0.60
C LEU A 133 -1.96 0.76 1.41
N PHE A 134 -1.58 0.67 2.68
CA PHE A 134 -1.92 -0.48 3.54
C PHE A 134 -3.36 -0.45 4.06
N HIS A 135 -4.03 0.69 3.99
CA HIS A 135 -5.41 0.82 4.45
C HIS A 135 -6.39 0.25 3.40
N ALA A 136 -7.58 -0.19 3.82
CA ALA A 136 -8.65 -0.68 2.94
C ALA A 136 -8.88 0.23 1.72
N TYR A 137 -8.86 1.54 1.96
CA TYR A 137 -8.94 2.56 0.92
C TYR A 137 -7.77 2.41 -0.08
N GLY A 138 -6.53 2.51 0.38
CA GLY A 138 -5.37 2.41 -0.50
C GLY A 138 -5.30 1.08 -1.25
N VAL A 139 -5.47 -0.04 -0.55
CA VAL A 139 -5.22 -1.38 -1.13
C VAL A 139 -6.35 -1.86 -2.04
N VAL A 140 -7.63 -1.63 -1.68
CA VAL A 140 -8.78 -2.10 -2.48
C VAL A 140 -9.31 -0.99 -3.38
N ILE A 141 -9.70 0.14 -2.79
CA ILE A 141 -10.45 1.21 -3.48
C ILE A 141 -9.56 1.95 -4.48
N THR A 142 -8.26 2.01 -4.23
CA THR A 142 -7.29 2.68 -5.10
C THR A 142 -6.48 1.70 -5.93
N ILE A 143 -5.61 0.88 -5.32
CA ILE A 143 -4.70 0.00 -6.08
C ILE A 143 -5.49 -1.01 -6.90
N MET A 144 -6.40 -1.76 -6.26
CA MET A 144 -7.07 -2.84 -6.95
C MET A 144 -8.05 -2.35 -8.02
N ALA A 145 -8.68 -1.19 -7.80
CA ALA A 145 -9.51 -0.53 -8.81
C ALA A 145 -8.70 -0.01 -10.01
N ALA A 146 -7.51 0.58 -9.77
CA ALA A 146 -6.64 1.03 -10.85
C ALA A 146 -6.12 -0.13 -11.69
N MET A 147 -5.64 -1.19 -11.03
CA MET A 147 -5.11 -2.38 -11.70
C MET A 147 -6.17 -3.08 -12.56
N SER A 148 -7.43 -3.12 -12.13
CA SER A 148 -8.50 -3.77 -12.92
C SER A 148 -8.90 -2.99 -14.17
N HIS A 149 -8.56 -1.70 -14.27
CA HIS A 149 -8.89 -0.82 -15.40
C HIS A 149 -7.67 -0.32 -16.17
N GLY A 150 -6.46 -0.73 -15.78
CA GLY A 150 -5.22 -0.27 -16.41
C GLY A 150 -4.88 1.20 -16.12
N SER A 151 -5.41 1.76 -15.02
CA SER A 151 -5.17 3.16 -14.63
C SER A 151 -3.79 3.34 -14.00
N ALA A 152 -3.21 4.54 -14.15
CA ALA A 152 -1.94 4.91 -13.55
C ALA A 152 -2.11 5.36 -12.09
N LEU A 153 -1.26 4.87 -11.19
CA LEU A 153 -1.16 5.32 -9.80
C LEU A 153 -0.01 6.33 -9.67
N ILE A 154 -0.33 7.55 -9.25
CA ILE A 154 0.64 8.61 -9.01
C ILE A 154 0.82 8.74 -7.50
N LEU A 155 2.02 8.44 -7.01
CA LEU A 155 2.40 8.50 -5.60
C LEU A 155 3.18 9.81 -5.34
N PRO A 156 2.56 10.85 -4.76
CA PRO A 156 3.20 12.17 -4.67
C PRO A 156 4.35 12.21 -3.65
N ALA A 157 4.22 11.43 -2.58
CA ALA A 157 5.17 11.37 -1.48
C ALA A 157 4.94 10.08 -0.66
N ALA A 158 5.89 9.74 0.22
CA ALA A 158 5.78 8.57 1.09
C ALA A 158 4.66 8.70 2.16
N SER A 159 4.24 9.92 2.46
CA SER A 159 3.02 10.22 3.22
C SER A 159 2.35 11.46 2.67
N PHE A 160 1.04 11.63 2.93
CA PHE A 160 0.29 12.78 2.46
C PHE A 160 1.00 14.11 2.75
N ASN A 161 1.24 14.87 1.68
CA ASN A 161 1.67 16.26 1.70
C ASN A 161 0.85 17.00 0.64
N PRO A 162 0.09 18.06 1.00
CA PRO A 162 -0.77 18.75 0.06
C PRO A 162 0.01 19.49 -1.04
N ALA A 163 1.22 19.99 -0.77
CA ALA A 163 2.03 20.66 -1.78
C ALA A 163 2.55 19.67 -2.83
N ASP A 164 3.15 18.56 -2.38
CA ASP A 164 3.64 17.51 -3.27
C ASP A 164 2.48 16.89 -4.09
N SER A 165 1.32 16.71 -3.45
CA SER A 165 0.10 16.23 -4.12
C SER A 165 -0.36 17.16 -5.24
N LEU A 166 -0.33 18.48 -5.03
CA LEU A 166 -0.71 19.45 -6.07
C LEU A 166 0.29 19.47 -7.21
N HIS A 167 1.59 19.46 -6.91
CA HIS A 167 2.62 19.36 -7.96
C HIS A 167 2.48 18.08 -8.77
N ALA A 168 2.23 16.94 -8.12
CA ALA A 168 1.96 15.69 -8.80
C ALA A 168 0.69 15.75 -9.67
N ILE A 169 -0.41 16.34 -9.17
CA ILE A 169 -1.64 16.51 -9.95
C ILE A 169 -1.38 17.28 -11.24
N VAL A 170 -0.62 18.38 -11.16
CA VAL A 170 -0.31 19.22 -12.32
C VAL A 170 0.66 18.52 -13.28
N ASN A 171 1.81 18.08 -12.77
CA ASN A 171 2.89 17.52 -13.59
C ASN A 171 2.48 16.22 -14.26
N GLU A 172 1.75 15.38 -13.54
CA GLU A 172 1.27 14.08 -14.03
C GLU A 172 -0.12 14.17 -14.62
N LYS A 173 -0.73 15.36 -14.74
CA LYS A 173 -2.08 15.54 -15.32
C LYS A 173 -3.10 14.59 -14.72
N CYS A 174 -3.11 14.47 -13.39
CA CYS A 174 -3.99 13.55 -12.69
C CYS A 174 -5.45 13.89 -13.01
N THR A 175 -6.21 12.84 -13.35
CA THR A 175 -7.66 12.89 -13.65
C THR A 175 -8.51 12.61 -12.41
N HIS A 176 -7.96 11.86 -11.47
CA HIS A 176 -8.63 11.37 -10.28
C HIS A 176 -7.79 11.72 -9.05
N ILE A 177 -8.46 12.00 -7.94
CA ILE A 177 -7.82 12.22 -6.64
C ILE A 177 -8.48 11.30 -5.63
N HIS A 178 -7.71 10.44 -4.97
CA HIS A 178 -8.22 9.56 -3.91
C HIS A 178 -7.69 10.06 -2.56
N GLY A 179 -8.57 10.67 -1.76
CA GLY A 179 -8.25 11.29 -0.47
C GLY A 179 -9.38 11.14 0.56
N THR A 180 -9.12 11.58 1.79
CA THR A 180 -10.16 11.71 2.84
C THR A 180 -10.71 13.14 2.88
N PRO A 181 -11.86 13.40 3.53
CA PRO A 181 -12.39 14.76 3.68
C PRO A 181 -11.37 15.75 4.27
N SER A 182 -10.62 15.34 5.30
CA SER A 182 -9.58 16.19 5.92
C SER A 182 -8.44 16.50 4.95
N MET A 183 -8.00 15.53 4.16
CA MET A 183 -6.97 15.75 3.13
C MET A 183 -7.43 16.75 2.08
N TYR A 184 -8.72 16.72 1.68
CA TYR A 184 -9.27 17.71 0.75
C TYR A 184 -9.29 19.13 1.31
N VAL A 185 -9.61 19.31 2.59
CA VAL A 185 -9.53 20.62 3.24
C VAL A 185 -8.11 21.19 3.13
N ASP A 186 -7.10 20.37 3.48
CA ASP A 186 -5.69 20.77 3.41
C ASP A 186 -5.25 21.03 1.96
N LEU A 187 -5.69 20.20 1.02
CA LEU A 187 -5.38 20.32 -0.40
C LEU A 187 -5.97 21.61 -0.99
N ILE A 188 -7.24 21.93 -0.70
CA ILE A 188 -7.91 23.16 -1.16
C ILE A 188 -7.24 24.39 -0.57
N LYS A 189 -6.93 24.36 0.74
CA LYS A 189 -6.20 25.45 1.39
C LYS A 189 -4.86 25.70 0.69
N LYS A 190 -4.08 24.63 0.48
CA LYS A 190 -2.77 24.72 -0.18
C LYS A 190 -2.90 25.13 -1.65
N GLN A 191 -3.93 24.69 -2.36
CA GLN A 191 -4.17 25.06 -3.74
C GLN A 191 -4.44 26.57 -3.88
N ARG A 192 -5.21 27.16 -2.95
CA ARG A 192 -5.44 28.62 -2.92
C ARG A 192 -4.17 29.41 -2.64
N GLU A 193 -3.29 28.89 -1.78
CA GLU A 193 -1.99 29.49 -1.48
C GLU A 193 -1.05 29.45 -2.70
N LEU A 194 -0.93 28.29 -3.35
CA LEU A 194 -0.01 28.08 -4.48
C LEU A 194 -0.56 28.51 -5.84
N LYS A 195 -1.89 28.68 -5.94
CA LYS A 195 -2.62 29.02 -7.18
C LYS A 195 -2.32 28.09 -8.35
N LEU A 196 -2.09 26.80 -8.07
CA LEU A 196 -1.80 25.78 -9.08
C LEU A 196 -3.09 25.35 -9.83
N PRO A 197 -3.06 25.23 -11.18
CA PRO A 197 -4.23 24.84 -11.97
C PRO A 197 -4.41 23.31 -11.95
N ILE A 198 -5.46 22.84 -11.29
CA ILE A 198 -5.77 21.39 -11.18
C ILE A 198 -6.85 20.93 -12.17
N GLU A 199 -6.94 21.60 -13.32
CA GLU A 199 -8.03 21.46 -14.30
C GLU A 199 -8.19 20.05 -14.89
N THR A 200 -7.12 19.25 -14.86
CA THR A 200 -7.13 17.85 -15.30
C THR A 200 -7.93 16.96 -14.36
N ALA A 201 -7.98 17.29 -13.07
CA ALA A 201 -8.69 16.48 -12.08
C ALA A 201 -10.21 16.65 -12.25
N LYS A 202 -10.91 15.57 -12.60
CA LYS A 202 -12.35 15.54 -12.85
C LYS A 202 -13.12 14.86 -11.72
N ILE A 203 -12.50 13.91 -11.03
CA ILE A 203 -13.16 13.11 -9.99
C ILE A 203 -12.31 13.12 -8.71
N ALA A 204 -12.94 13.49 -7.61
CA ALA A 204 -12.37 13.38 -6.26
C ALA A 204 -13.17 12.33 -5.48
N VAL A 205 -12.53 11.19 -5.18
CA VAL A 205 -13.15 10.10 -4.43
C VAL A 205 -12.87 10.32 -2.94
N THR A 206 -13.91 10.28 -2.11
CA THR A 206 -13.79 10.51 -0.66
C THR A 206 -14.33 9.34 0.15
N GLY A 207 -13.74 9.10 1.32
CA GLY A 207 -14.15 8.01 2.21
C GLY A 207 -13.41 8.03 3.55
N GLY A 208 -13.78 7.11 4.44
CA GLY A 208 -13.17 6.95 5.77
C GLY A 208 -13.70 7.91 6.85
N ALA A 209 -14.44 8.96 6.47
CA ALA A 209 -15.15 9.86 7.37
C ALA A 209 -16.33 10.51 6.64
N PRO A 210 -17.34 11.04 7.38
CA PRO A 210 -18.38 11.87 6.78
C PRO A 210 -17.79 13.06 6.02
N CYS A 211 -18.31 13.34 4.83
CA CYS A 211 -17.91 14.49 4.02
C CYS A 211 -18.92 15.62 4.19
N SER A 212 -18.43 16.83 4.50
CA SER A 212 -19.29 18.00 4.71
C SER A 212 -19.87 18.50 3.39
N PRO A 213 -21.13 18.96 3.32
CA PRO A 213 -21.72 19.58 2.12
C PRO A 213 -20.88 20.71 1.52
N GLN A 214 -20.10 21.45 2.33
CA GLN A 214 -19.23 22.54 1.84
C GLN A 214 -17.97 22.05 1.11
N LEU A 215 -17.67 20.74 1.15
CA LEU A 215 -16.61 20.12 0.35
C LEU A 215 -17.13 19.55 -0.99
N PHE A 216 -18.45 19.53 -1.20
CA PHE A 216 -19.09 19.15 -2.46
C PHE A 216 -19.20 20.35 -3.40
#